data_AF-A0A972RBR4-F1
#
_entry.id   AF-A0A972RBR4-F1
#
_cell.length_a   1.000
_cell.length_b   1.000
_cell.length_c   1.000
_cell.angle_alpha   90.00
_cell.angle_beta   90.00
_cell.angle_gamma   90.00
#
_symmetry.space_group_name_H-M   'P 1'
#
loop_
_entity.id
_entity.type
_entity.pdbx_description
1 polymer ?
#
loop_
_entity_poly.entity_id
_entity_poly.type
_entity_poly.pdbx_seq_one_letter_code
_entity_poly.pdbx_strand_id
1 'polypeptide(L)'
;MHFRIRKNIVQLVRTTYDSEKRRPKAQVVGRIPLVNPLISDELKALLTPDEYREAQVWIARQHRTMMLREEFAAMTLTETLAQARRWFQRQSDTDFAGGVATEILPELKAFRKSINRVLD
;
A
#
# COMPACT_ATOMS: atom_id res chain seq x y z
N MET A 1 -10.83 3.39 -17.71
CA MET A 1 -11.28 3.31 -16.29
C MET A 1 -10.35 4.12 -15.39
N HIS A 2 -10.81 4.60 -14.24
CA HIS A 2 -9.98 5.34 -13.27
C HIS A 2 -9.87 4.58 -11.95
N PHE A 3 -8.68 4.57 -11.34
CA PHE A 3 -8.42 3.92 -10.05
C PHE A 3 -8.15 4.99 -9.00
N ARG A 4 -9.03 5.08 -8.01
CA ARG A 4 -8.93 6.08 -6.94
C ARG A 4 -8.55 5.41 -5.64
N ILE A 5 -7.41 5.80 -5.07
CA ILE A 5 -6.93 5.30 -3.79
C ILE A 5 -7.54 6.12 -2.65
N ARG A 6 -8.14 5.44 -1.66
CA ARG A 6 -8.74 6.02 -0.46
C ARG A 6 -8.35 5.15 0.73
N LYS A 7 -7.43 5.62 1.58
CA LYS A 7 -6.87 4.83 2.68
C LYS A 7 -6.35 3.49 2.14
N ASN A 8 -6.85 2.36 2.67
CA ASN A 8 -6.47 1.01 2.26
C ASN A 8 -7.36 0.40 1.16
N ILE A 9 -8.17 1.22 0.48
CA ILE A 9 -9.11 0.75 -0.56
C ILE A 9 -8.84 1.47 -1.88
N VAL A 10 -8.95 0.72 -2.95
CA VAL A 10 -8.89 1.19 -4.33
C VAL A 10 -10.31 1.12 -4.89
N GLN A 11 -10.83 2.25 -5.34
CA GLN A 11 -12.12 2.33 -6.02
C GLN A 11 -11.90 2.24 -7.53
N LEU A 12 -12.58 1.30 -8.18
CA LEU A 12 -12.66 1.21 -9.63
C LEU A 12 -13.79 2.15 -10.08
N VAL A 13 -13.45 3.19 -10.81
CA VAL A 13 -14.36 4.27 -11.18
C VAL A 13 -14.51 4.30 -12.70
N ARG A 14 -15.73 4.03 -13.17
CA ARG A 14 -16.14 4.18 -14.56
C ARG A 14 -16.73 5.58 -14.74
N THR A 15 -16.38 6.23 -15.84
CA THR A 15 -17.02 7.49 -16.24
C THR A 15 -18.07 7.16 -17.30
N THR A 16 -19.32 7.45 -17.01
CA THR A 16 -20.45 7.31 -17.94
C THR A 16 -20.98 8.69 -18.32
N TYR A 17 -21.65 8.82 -19.47
CA TYR A 17 -22.31 10.07 -19.84
C TYR A 17 -23.72 10.13 -19.23
N ASP A 18 -24.00 11.18 -18.47
CA ASP A 18 -25.34 11.45 -17.93
C ASP A 18 -26.10 12.31 -18.96
N SER A 19 -27.05 11.70 -19.67
CA SER A 19 -27.84 12.36 -20.71
C SER A 19 -28.80 13.41 -20.18
N GLU A 20 -29.28 13.26 -18.94
CA GLU A 20 -30.16 14.23 -18.29
C GLU A 20 -29.40 15.51 -17.94
N LYS A 21 -28.17 15.36 -17.42
CA LYS A 21 -27.33 16.49 -16.96
C LYS A 21 -26.30 16.93 -18.00
N ARG A 22 -26.30 16.30 -19.19
CA ARG A 22 -25.36 16.50 -20.31
C ARG A 22 -23.90 16.56 -19.89
N ARG A 23 -23.51 15.76 -18.89
CA ARG A 23 -22.16 15.80 -18.29
C ARG A 23 -21.64 14.42 -17.95
N PRO A 24 -20.31 14.20 -17.91
CA PRO A 24 -19.74 12.95 -17.43
C PRO A 24 -20.05 12.74 -15.94
N LYS A 25 -20.45 11.52 -15.60
CA LYS A 25 -20.75 11.05 -14.24
C LYS A 25 -19.78 9.94 -13.88
N ALA A 26 -19.06 10.12 -12.78
CA ALA A 26 -18.18 9.10 -12.23
C ALA A 26 -19.01 8.13 -11.35
N GLN A 27 -18.96 6.85 -11.68
CA GLN A 27 -19.62 5.77 -10.95
C GLN A 27 -18.56 4.81 -10.40
N VAL A 28 -18.64 4.51 -9.10
CA VAL A 28 -17.82 3.46 -8.49
C VAL A 28 -18.43 2.11 -8.87
N VAL A 29 -17.68 1.30 -9.61
CA VAL A 29 -18.08 -0.03 -10.06
C VAL A 29 -17.66 -1.09 -9.05
N GLY A 30 -16.57 -0.85 -8.31
CA GLY A 30 -16.08 -1.79 -7.32
C GLY A 30 -15.02 -1.22 -6.40
N ARG A 31 -14.64 -2.04 -5.42
CA ARG A 31 -13.64 -1.71 -4.40
C ARG A 31 -12.76 -2.92 -4.17
N ILE A 32 -11.45 -2.73 -4.15
CA ILE A 32 -10.47 -3.77 -3.81
C ILE A 32 -9.48 -3.25 -2.74
N PRO A 33 -8.88 -4.13 -1.91
CA PRO A 33 -7.85 -3.72 -0.96
C PRO A 33 -6.61 -3.18 -1.68
N LEU A 34 -5.90 -2.23 -1.07
CA LEU A 34 -4.64 -1.69 -1.62
C LEU A 34 -3.45 -2.62 -1.39
N VAL A 35 -3.40 -3.30 -0.23
CA VAL A 35 -2.26 -4.11 0.21
C VAL A 35 -2.18 -5.46 -0.51
N ASN A 36 -3.33 -6.00 -0.93
CA ASN A 36 -3.40 -7.20 -1.75
C ASN A 36 -4.57 -7.05 -2.74
N PRO A 37 -4.36 -6.29 -3.82
CA PRO A 37 -5.44 -5.96 -4.74
C PRO A 37 -5.79 -7.18 -5.61
N LEU A 38 -6.95 -7.77 -5.33
CA LEU A 38 -7.51 -8.90 -6.08
C LEU A 38 -8.92 -8.56 -6.57
N ILE A 39 -9.22 -8.93 -7.82
CA ILE A 39 -10.56 -8.80 -8.41
C ILE A 39 -11.34 -10.07 -8.06
N SER A 40 -12.41 -9.95 -7.29
CA SER A 40 -13.33 -11.06 -7.03
C SER A 40 -14.13 -11.41 -8.29
N ASP A 41 -14.68 -12.62 -8.35
CA ASP A 41 -15.52 -13.06 -9.48
C ASP A 41 -16.78 -12.17 -9.62
N GLU A 42 -17.34 -11.71 -8.50
CA GLU A 42 -18.44 -10.75 -8.48
C GLU A 42 -18.06 -9.42 -9.15
N LEU A 43 -16.88 -8.88 -8.82
CA LEU A 43 -16.41 -7.64 -9.42
C LEU A 43 -16.05 -7.84 -10.89
N LYS A 44 -15.50 -8.99 -11.25
CA LYS A 44 -15.19 -9.35 -12.64
C LYS A 44 -16.45 -9.34 -13.51
N ALA A 45 -17.59 -9.80 -13.00
CA ALA A 45 -18.86 -9.77 -13.72
C ALA A 45 -19.42 -8.35 -13.98
N LEU A 46 -19.01 -7.36 -13.19
CA LEU A 46 -19.45 -5.95 -13.34
C LEU A 46 -18.59 -5.13 -14.32
N LEU A 47 -17.41 -5.63 -14.66
CA LEU A 47 -16.44 -4.97 -15.53
C LEU A 47 -16.64 -5.38 -16.99
N THR A 48 -16.44 -4.44 -17.91
CA THR A 48 -16.31 -4.81 -19.32
C THR A 48 -14.97 -5.53 -19.56
N PRO A 49 -14.80 -6.27 -20.67
CA PRO A 49 -13.53 -6.93 -20.98
C PRO A 49 -12.32 -5.97 -21.00
N ASP A 50 -12.51 -4.75 -21.51
CA ASP A 50 -11.46 -3.74 -21.55
C ASP A 50 -11.15 -3.17 -20.16
N GLU A 51 -12.16 -2.91 -19.35
CA GLU A 51 -11.98 -2.45 -17.97
C GLU A 51 -11.31 -3.51 -17.09
N TYR A 52 -11.68 -4.77 -17.27
CA TYR A 52 -11.01 -5.88 -16.61
C TYR A 52 -9.53 -5.94 -16.99
N ARG A 53 -9.20 -5.77 -18.28
CA ARG A 53 -7.80 -5.71 -18.75
C ARG A 53 -7.05 -4.53 -18.12
N GLU A 54 -7.63 -3.35 -18.10
CA GLU A 54 -7.04 -2.17 -17.45
C GLU A 54 -6.82 -2.39 -15.94
N ALA A 55 -7.77 -3.02 -15.25
CA ALA A 55 -7.67 -3.33 -13.83
C ALA A 55 -6.54 -4.33 -13.55
N GLN A 56 -6.41 -5.38 -14.36
CA GLN A 56 -5.31 -6.34 -14.28
C GLN A 56 -3.95 -5.67 -14.44
N VAL A 57 -3.80 -4.79 -15.44
CA VAL A 57 -2.55 -4.03 -15.65
C VAL A 57 -2.24 -3.13 -14.45
N TRP A 58 -3.25 -2.46 -13.90
CA TRP A 58 -3.07 -1.60 -12.73
C TRP A 58 -2.64 -2.41 -11.50
N ILE A 59 -3.26 -3.57 -11.26
CA ILE A 59 -2.94 -4.49 -10.16
C ILE A 59 -1.50 -4.98 -10.27
N ALA A 60 -1.09 -5.46 -11.45
CA ALA A 60 0.28 -5.90 -11.68
C ALA A 60 1.30 -4.78 -11.38
N ARG A 61 1.00 -3.54 -11.81
CA ARG A 61 1.83 -2.37 -11.50
C ARG A 61 1.88 -2.05 -10.00
N GLN A 62 0.77 -2.20 -9.28
CA GLN A 62 0.75 -2.00 -7.83
C GLN A 62 1.60 -3.04 -7.11
N HIS A 63 1.44 -4.34 -7.43
CA HIS A 63 2.29 -5.38 -6.86
C HIS A 63 3.77 -5.10 -7.11
N ARG A 64 4.14 -4.71 -8.33
CA ARG A 64 5.53 -4.35 -8.63
C ARG A 64 5.99 -3.15 -7.81
N THR A 65 5.16 -2.14 -7.66
CA THR A 65 5.47 -0.95 -6.87
C THR A 65 5.63 -1.30 -5.38
N MET A 66 4.80 -2.19 -4.85
CA MET A 66 4.91 -2.66 -3.46
C MET A 66 6.21 -3.44 -3.23
N MET A 67 6.54 -4.39 -4.11
CA MET A 67 7.80 -5.13 -4.03
C MET A 67 9.03 -4.20 -4.10
N LEU A 68 9.01 -3.20 -4.99
CA LEU A 68 10.10 -2.22 -5.08
C LEU A 68 10.23 -1.36 -3.81
N ARG A 69 9.11 -1.03 -3.14
CA ARG A 69 9.14 -0.30 -1.87
C ARG A 69 9.72 -1.14 -0.74
N GLU A 70 9.36 -2.42 -0.69
CA GLU A 70 9.91 -3.37 0.28
C GLU A 70 11.42 -3.56 0.09
N GLU A 71 11.86 -3.73 -1.17
CA GLU A 71 13.26 -3.84 -1.55
C GLU A 71 14.04 -2.57 -1.16
N PHE A 72 13.53 -1.40 -1.54
CA PHE A 72 14.14 -0.13 -1.17
C PHE A 72 14.22 0.07 0.35
N ALA A 73 13.16 -0.28 1.09
CA ALA A 73 13.15 -0.21 2.54
C ALA A 73 14.23 -1.12 3.15
N ALA A 74 14.36 -2.36 2.68
CA ALA A 74 15.39 -3.28 3.15
C ALA A 74 16.81 -2.75 2.88
N MET A 75 17.07 -2.16 1.71
CA MET A 75 18.38 -1.61 1.34
C MET A 75 18.76 -0.36 2.14
N THR A 76 17.77 0.47 2.51
CA THR A 76 18.00 1.73 3.23
C THR A 76 17.91 1.60 4.74
N LEU A 77 17.39 0.48 5.25
CA LEU A 77 17.11 0.28 6.67
C LEU A 77 18.35 0.45 7.55
N THR A 78 19.51 -0.05 7.12
CA THR A 78 20.77 0.09 7.89
C THR A 78 21.11 1.55 8.16
N GLU A 79 20.98 2.41 7.14
CA GLU A 79 21.21 3.84 7.30
C GLU A 79 20.16 4.48 8.21
N THR A 80 18.89 4.16 7.98
CA THR A 80 17.77 4.67 8.80
C THR A 80 17.94 4.29 10.27
N LEU A 81 18.34 3.06 10.58
CA LEU A 81 18.62 2.61 11.95
C LEU A 81 19.80 3.36 12.59
N ALA A 82 20.86 3.62 11.82
CA ALA A 82 22.00 4.40 12.32
C ALA A 82 21.61 5.86 12.65
N GLN A 83 20.74 6.46 11.85
CA GLN A 83 20.19 7.79 12.11
C GLN A 83 19.26 7.79 13.34
N ALA A 84 18.34 6.82 13.42
CA ALA A 84 17.43 6.66 14.55
C ALA A 84 18.19 6.45 15.86
N ARG A 85 19.23 5.60 15.87
CA ARG A 85 20.11 5.39 17.03
C ARG A 85 20.72 6.70 17.53
N ARG A 86 21.28 7.53 16.63
CA ARG A 86 21.84 8.84 17.00
C ARG A 86 20.77 9.79 17.55
N TRP A 87 19.56 9.72 17.03
CA TRP A 87 18.44 10.51 17.55
C TRP A 87 18.05 10.08 18.96
N PHE A 88 17.87 8.78 19.21
CA PHE A 88 17.56 8.24 20.56
C PHE A 88 18.64 8.57 21.58
N GLN A 89 19.93 8.51 21.20
CA GLN A 89 21.03 8.90 22.08
C GLN A 89 20.98 10.37 22.52
N ARG A 90 20.37 11.26 21.73
CA ARG A 90 20.18 12.67 22.08
C ARG A 90 18.90 12.95 22.87
N GLN A 91 17.94 12.02 22.85
CA GLN A 91 16.56 12.23 23.33
C GLN A 91 16.19 11.26 24.46
N SER A 92 17.17 10.59 25.06
CA SER A 92 17.02 9.37 25.87
C SER A 92 16.06 9.47 27.05
N ASP A 93 15.79 10.68 27.55
CA ASP A 93 14.97 10.92 28.74
C ASP A 93 13.65 11.65 28.45
N THR A 94 13.20 11.65 27.19
CA THR A 94 11.91 12.26 26.81
C THR A 94 10.79 11.21 26.74
N ASP A 95 9.61 11.54 27.27
CA ASP A 95 8.41 10.71 27.13
C ASP A 95 8.09 10.43 25.66
N PHE A 96 8.43 11.38 24.77
CA PHE A 96 8.29 11.22 23.32
C PHE A 96 9.18 10.10 22.76
N ALA A 97 10.46 10.04 23.15
CA ALA A 97 11.33 8.94 22.76
C ALA A 97 10.82 7.60 23.30
N GLY A 98 10.28 7.57 24.52
CA GLY A 98 9.62 6.38 25.10
C GLY A 98 8.43 5.89 24.26
N GLY A 99 7.57 6.81 23.80
CA GLY A 99 6.45 6.49 22.91
C GLY A 99 6.91 5.88 21.58
N VAL A 100 7.86 6.53 20.90
CA VAL A 100 8.41 6.03 19.63
C VAL A 100 9.07 4.66 19.80
N ALA A 101 9.81 4.44 20.89
CA ALA A 101 10.42 3.13 21.17
C ALA A 101 9.37 2.03 21.33
N THR A 102 8.25 2.32 21.99
CA THR A 102 7.16 1.36 22.21
C THR A 102 6.52 0.91 20.89
N GLU A 103 6.40 1.81 19.92
CA GLU A 103 5.88 1.48 18.57
C GLU A 103 6.87 0.65 17.74
N ILE A 104 8.17 0.93 17.85
CA ILE A 104 9.21 0.27 17.04
C ILE A 104 9.52 -1.15 17.53
N LEU A 105 9.47 -1.40 18.85
CA LEU A 105 9.91 -2.67 19.46
C LEU A 105 9.21 -3.93 18.91
N PRO A 106 7.89 -3.97 18.71
CA PRO A 106 7.21 -5.14 18.14
C PRO A 106 7.70 -5.47 16.72
N GLU A 107 7.82 -4.45 15.86
CA GLU A 107 8.26 -4.61 14.48
C GLU A 107 9.72 -5.06 14.40
N LEU A 108 10.61 -4.53 15.26
CA LEU A 108 12.00 -5.00 15.34
C LEU A 108 12.10 -6.48 15.73
N LYS A 109 11.24 -6.97 16.65
CA LYS A 109 11.21 -8.40 17.02
C LYS A 109 10.78 -9.27 15.84
N ALA A 110 9.73 -8.86 15.12
CA ALA A 110 9.27 -9.56 13.93
C ALA A 110 10.34 -9.56 12.82
N PHE A 111 10.96 -8.41 12.58
CA PHE A 111 12.01 -8.26 11.59
C PHE A 111 13.25 -9.11 11.90
N ARG A 112 13.71 -9.13 13.16
CA ARG A 112 14.83 -9.98 13.59
C ARG A 112 14.56 -11.46 13.30
N LYS A 113 13.34 -11.93 13.55
CA LYS A 113 12.93 -13.32 13.22
C LYS A 113 13.05 -13.60 11.72
N SER A 114 12.63 -12.65 10.89
CA SER A 114 12.73 -12.77 9.43
C SER A 114 14.17 -12.78 8.93
N ILE A 115 15.06 -11.93 9.48
CA ILE A 115 16.49 -11.93 9.10
C ILE A 115 17.16 -13.24 9.48
N ASN A 116 16.96 -13.72 10.71
CA ASN A 116 17.61 -14.95 11.17
C ASN A 116 17.27 -16.12 10.24
N ARG A 117 16.02 -16.22 9.77
CA ARG A 117 15.61 -17.23 8.78
C ARG A 117 16.33 -17.14 7.43
N VAL A 118 16.87 -15.98 7.06
CA VAL A 118 17.65 -15.78 5.82
C VAL A 118 19.13 -16.12 6.02
N LEU A 119 19.63 -16.02 7.25
CA LEU A 119 21.02 -16.29 7.60
C LEU A 119 21.28 -17.76 8.00
N ASP A 120 20.25 -18.47 8.43
CA ASP A 120 20.24 -19.93 8.67
C ASP A 120 20.11 -20.71 7.35
#